data_AF-A0A969AMY6-F1
#
_entry.id   AF-A0A969AMY6-F1
#
_cell.length_a   1.000
_cell.length_b   1.000
_cell.length_c   1.000
_cell.angle_alpha   90.00
_cell.angle_beta   90.00
_cell.angle_gamma   90.00
#
_symmetry.space_group_name_H-M   'P 1'
#
loop_
_entity.id
_entity.type
_entity.pdbx_description
1 polymer ?
#
loop_
_entity_poly.entity_id
_entity_poly.type
_entity_poly.pdbx_seq_one_letter_code
_entity_poly.pdbx_strand_id
1 'polypeptide(L)' 'MIDSLDSAQTPAEDPSHLSNLRSLVQRVMADGKISRQEAQQLRSALFADGQLTPDELEVVRKTMRETLGDNPLEFD' A
#
# COMPACT_ATOMS: atom_id res chain seq x y z
N MET A 1 11.62 35.42 0.32
CA MET A 1 11.15 34.21 -0.38
C MET A 1 10.53 33.32 0.68
N ILE A 2 9.21 33.20 0.65
CA ILE A 2 8.44 32.35 1.58
C ILE A 2 8.52 30.92 1.06
N ASP A 3 9.52 30.17 1.50
CA ASP A 3 9.53 28.72 1.32
C ASP A 3 8.71 28.10 2.46
N SER A 4 7.40 28.36 2.42
CA SER A 4 6.42 27.75 3.30
C SER A 4 5.80 26.57 2.55
N LEU A 5 6.59 25.52 2.36
CA LEU A 5 6.10 24.21 1.96
C LEU A 5 5.83 23.37 3.20
N ASP A 6 4.99 23.88 4.11
CA ASP A 6 4.21 23.03 5.00
C ASP A 6 3.04 22.48 4.17
N SER A 7 3.38 21.71 3.14
CA SER A 7 2.42 20.95 2.37
C SER A 7 2.06 19.76 3.24
N ALA A 8 1.04 19.92 4.08
CA ALA A 8 0.30 18.81 4.68
C ALA A 8 -0.44 18.02 3.58
N GLN A 9 0.33 17.50 2.61
CA GLN A 9 -0.13 16.46 1.71
C GLN A 9 -0.32 15.26 2.61
N THR A 10 -1.58 14.81 2.72
CA THR A 10 -1.87 13.56 3.38
C THR A 10 -1.02 12.47 2.70
N PRO A 11 -0.45 11.50 3.45
CA PRO A 11 0.37 10.42 2.89
C PRO A 11 -0.31 9.74 1.69
N ALA A 12 -1.64 9.67 1.69
CA ALA A 12 -2.46 9.18 0.59
C ALA A 12 -2.24 9.85 -0.78
N GLU A 13 -1.94 11.14 -0.81
CA GLU A 13 -1.71 11.91 -2.03
C GLU A 13 -0.22 12.06 -2.37
N ASP A 14 0.67 11.61 -1.46
CA ASP A 14 2.10 11.64 -1.69
C ASP A 14 2.52 10.52 -2.66
N PRO A 15 3.13 10.86 -3.81
CA PRO A 15 3.53 9.86 -4.81
C PRO A 15 4.58 8.88 -4.26
N SER A 16 5.38 9.27 -3.27
CA SER A 16 6.37 8.39 -2.64
C SER A 16 5.68 7.37 -1.75
N HIS A 17 4.67 7.76 -0.97
CA HIS A 17 3.85 6.85 -0.17
C HIS A 17 3.15 5.79 -1.04
N LEU A 18 2.49 6.21 -2.13
CA LEU A 18 1.84 5.28 -3.06
C LEU A 18 2.84 4.30 -3.69
N SER A 19 4.05 4.75 -4.04
CA SER A 19 5.12 3.90 -4.57
C SER A 19 5.66 2.91 -3.52
N ASN A 20 5.80 3.35 -2.26
CA ASN A 20 6.19 2.51 -1.14
C ASN A 20 5.12 1.44 -0.85
N LEU A 21 3.84 1.84 -0.84
CA LEU A 21 2.70 0.95 -0.66
C LEU A 21 2.67 -0.12 -1.76
N ARG A 22 2.83 0.28 -3.03
CA ARG A 22 2.93 -0.66 -4.15
C ARG A 22 4.05 -1.67 -3.95
N SER A 23 5.24 -1.19 -3.60
CA SER A 23 6.43 -2.05 -3.40
C SER A 23 6.23 -3.01 -2.23
N LEU A 24 5.55 -2.57 -1.17
CA LEU A 24 5.16 -3.41 -0.05
C LEU A 24 4.21 -4.49 -0.55
N VAL A 25 3.06 -4.14 -1.15
CA VAL A 25 2.06 -5.10 -1.68
C VAL A 25 2.72 -6.15 -2.58
N GLN A 26 3.58 -5.74 -3.52
CA GLN A 26 4.29 -6.68 -4.39
C GLN A 26 5.12 -7.68 -3.59
N ARG A 27 5.85 -7.21 -2.57
CA ARG A 27 6.67 -8.08 -1.72
C ARG A 27 5.79 -9.05 -0.92
N VAL A 28 4.72 -8.55 -0.31
CA VAL A 28 3.82 -9.35 0.54
C VAL A 28 3.00 -10.36 -0.26
N MET A 29 2.86 -10.16 -1.56
CA MET A 29 2.04 -11.00 -2.44
C MET A 29 2.89 -11.82 -3.42
N ALA A 30 4.21 -11.65 -3.41
CA ALA A 30 5.12 -12.29 -4.37
C ALA A 30 5.18 -13.80 -4.21
N ASP A 31 5.07 -14.30 -2.97
CA ASP A 31 5.08 -15.73 -2.68
C ASP A 31 3.68 -16.38 -2.80
N GLY A 32 2.65 -15.58 -3.05
CA GLY A 32 1.26 -16.04 -3.18
C GLY A 32 0.58 -16.36 -1.85
N LYS A 33 1.26 -16.16 -0.72
CA LYS A 33 0.70 -16.30 0.63
C LYS A 33 0.81 -14.98 1.36
N ILE A 34 -0.04 -14.80 2.36
CA ILE A 34 0.03 -13.65 3.26
C ILE A 34 0.01 -14.14 4.70
N SER A 35 1.11 -13.88 5.40
CA SER A 35 1.25 -14.21 6.82
C SER A 35 0.53 -13.18 7.67
N ARG A 36 0.23 -13.51 8.93
CA ARG A 36 -0.35 -12.52 9.88
C ARG A 36 0.50 -11.26 10.05
N GLN A 37 1.82 -11.41 10.11
CA GLN A 37 2.75 -10.27 10.25
C GLN A 37 2.72 -9.36 9.02
N GLU A 38 2.63 -9.98 7.86
CA GLU A 38 2.56 -9.36 6.55
C GLU A 38 1.27 -8.60 6.32
N ALA A 39 0.13 -9.21 6.67
CA ALA A 39 -1.17 -8.53 6.70
C ALA A 39 -1.16 -7.34 7.66
N GLN A 40 -0.49 -7.46 8.81
CA GLN A 40 -0.35 -6.38 9.78
C GLN A 40 0.54 -5.24 9.25
N GLN A 41 1.64 -5.54 8.56
CA GLN A 41 2.48 -4.53 7.92
C GLN A 41 1.71 -3.79 6.82
N LEU A 42 0.97 -4.52 5.98
CA LEU A 42 0.16 -3.93 4.91
C LEU A 42 -0.91 -3.00 5.49
N ARG A 43 -1.59 -3.45 6.55
CA ARG A 43 -2.56 -2.63 7.27
C ARG A 43 -1.91 -1.40 7.89
N SER A 44 -0.75 -1.52 8.54
CA SER A 44 -0.07 -0.36 9.11
C SER A 44 0.35 0.66 8.06
N ALA A 45 0.76 0.22 6.87
CA ALA A 45 1.09 1.11 5.77
C ALA A 45 -0.16 1.82 5.20
N LEU A 46 -1.26 1.09 5.05
CA LEU A 46 -2.56 1.61 4.59
C LEU A 46 -3.26 2.54 5.59
N PHE A 47 -2.93 2.41 6.87
CA PHE A 47 -3.48 3.24 7.95
C PHE A 47 -2.39 4.11 8.59
N ALA A 48 -1.29 4.40 7.87
CA ALA A 48 -0.19 5.20 8.40
C ALA A 48 -0.66 6.61 8.82
N ASP A 49 -1.62 7.18 8.08
CA ASP A 49 -2.27 8.46 8.39
C ASP A 49 -3.57 8.30 9.20
N GLY A 50 -3.92 7.07 9.59
CA GLY A 50 -5.20 6.74 10.21
C GLY A 50 -6.39 6.79 9.24
N GLN A 51 -6.16 7.06 7.96
CA GLN A 51 -7.17 7.11 6.91
C GLN A 51 -6.77 6.20 5.75
N LEU A 52 -7.74 5.41 5.27
CA LEU A 52 -7.60 4.62 4.06
C LEU A 52 -8.32 5.35 2.93
N THR A 53 -7.56 5.75 1.92
CA THR A 53 -8.06 6.53 0.78
C THR A 53 -8.35 5.65 -0.44
N PRO A 54 -9.20 6.12 -1.37
CA PRO A 54 -9.49 5.39 -2.60
C PRO A 54 -8.25 5.15 -3.48
N ASP A 55 -7.31 6.10 -3.54
CA ASP A 55 -6.07 5.97 -4.31
C ASP A 55 -5.18 4.82 -3.78
N GLU A 56 -4.98 4.74 -2.46
CA GLU A 56 -4.25 3.63 -1.85
C GLU A 56 -4.93 2.29 -2.15
N LEU A 57 -6.26 2.25 -2.09
CA LEU A 57 -7.04 1.05 -2.37
C LEU A 57 -6.93 0.63 -3.84
N GLU A 58 -6.90 1.60 -4.76
CA GLU A 58 -6.65 1.35 -6.18
C GLU A 58 -5.25 0.80 -6.42
N VAL A 59 -4.22 1.37 -5.76
CA VAL A 59 -2.85 0.86 -5.83
C VAL A 59 -2.78 -0.59 -5.35
N VAL A 60 -3.36 -0.92 -4.19
CA VAL A 60 -3.37 -2.30 -3.68
C VAL A 60 -4.08 -3.22 -4.66
N ARG A 61 -5.28 -2.86 -5.13
CA ARG A 61 -6.08 -3.69 -6.03
C ARG A 61 -5.37 -3.95 -7.35
N LYS A 62 -4.79 -2.91 -7.95
CA LYS A 62 -4.05 -3.01 -9.21
C LYS A 62 -2.81 -3.87 -9.02
N THR A 63 -2.04 -3.61 -7.98
CA THR A 63 -0.81 -4.35 -7.68
C THR A 63 -1.08 -5.81 -7.37
N MET A 64 -2.14 -6.10 -6.61
CA MET A 64 -2.61 -7.46 -6.33
C MET A 64 -2.93 -8.19 -7.63
N ARG A 65 -3.69 -7.57 -8.54
CA ARG A 65 -4.01 -8.16 -9.85
C ARG A 65 -2.77 -8.34 -10.73
N GLU A 66 -1.81 -7.42 -10.68
CA GLU A 66 -0.55 -7.54 -11.42
C GLU A 66 0.34 -8.67 -10.87
N THR A 67 0.32 -8.90 -9.55
CA THR A 67 1.22 -9.84 -8.86
C THR A 67 0.65 -11.25 -8.81
N LEU A 68 -0.61 -11.40 -8.39
CA LEU A 68 -1.28 -12.70 -8.25
C LEU A 68 -2.06 -13.12 -9.50
N GLY A 69 -2.48 -12.16 -10.34
CA GLY A 69 -3.37 -12.46 -11.46
C GLY A 69 -4.71 -13.03 -10.98
N ASP A 70 -4.98 -14.27 -11.35
CA ASP A 70 -6.18 -15.04 -10.96
C ASP A 70 -5.89 -16.02 -9.80
N ASN A 71 -4.65 -16.06 -9.31
CA ASN A 71 -4.28 -16.99 -8.24
C ASN A 71 -4.92 -16.57 -6.90
N PRO A 72 -5.51 -17.51 -6.15
CA PRO A 72 -6.03 -17.22 -4.83
C PRO A 72 -4.89 -16.93 -3.85
N LEU A 73 -5.04 -15.87 -3.05
CA LEU A 73 -4.16 -15.60 -1.90
C LEU A 73 -4.42 -16.66 -0.83
N GLU A 74 -3.37 -17.38 -0.44
CA GLU A 74 -3.42 -18.27 0.72
C GLU A 74 -3.05 -17.50 1.99
N PHE A 75 -3.76 -17.77 3.09
CA PHE A 75 -3.37 -17.26 4.41
C PHE A 75 -2.56 -18.34 5.13
N ASP A 76 -1.38 -17.98 5.62
CA ASP A 76 -0.56 -18.83 6.49
C ASP A 76 -1.02 -18.76 7.96
#